data_AF-A0A1Y5SE97-F1
#
_entry.id   AF-A0A1Y5SE97-F1
#
_cell.length_a   1.000
_cell.length_b   1.000
_cell.length_c   1.000
_cell.angle_alpha   90.00
_cell.angle_beta   90.00
_cell.angle_gamma   90.00
#
_symmetry.space_group_name_H-M   'P 1'
#
loop_
_entity.id
_entity.type
_entity.pdbx_description
1 polymer ?
#
loop_
_entity_poly.entity_id
_entity_poly.type
_entity_poly.pdbx_seq_one_letter_code
_entity_poly.pdbx_strand_id
1 'polypeptide(L)'
;MTYSETNLEDLFQDFKPADPHPEDRIPATMTESEIAAFLGLATSQVRTKTRDGTLVKNGRGRWDVRASLHGYIARLRDGAIKGGGQVPDDLKTEKLRLAKHQADKIEIQNAAARGELVRSADVEREWANVLRDVRSTVLAVPSRVGSKLAHLTAHDVAEIDREIKAALEGLANGN
;
A
#
# COMPACT_ATOMS: atom_id res chain seq x y z
N MET A 1 -18.89 -54.28 28.79
CA MET A 1 -17.81 -53.73 27.94
C MET A 1 -17.38 -52.43 28.61
N THR A 2 -16.51 -52.56 29.61
CA THR A 2 -16.17 -51.48 30.55
C THR A 2 -14.80 -50.97 30.12
N TYR A 3 -14.74 -49.74 29.61
CA TYR A 3 -13.48 -49.11 29.21
C TYR A 3 -12.70 -48.75 30.49
N SER A 4 -11.54 -49.37 30.65
CA SER A 4 -10.55 -49.00 31.66
C SER A 4 -10.01 -47.61 31.29
N GLU A 5 -10.33 -46.60 32.10
CA GLU A 5 -9.66 -45.29 32.03
C GLU A 5 -8.18 -45.52 32.35
N THR A 6 -7.33 -45.55 31.33
CA THR A 6 -5.89 -45.47 31.54
C THR A 6 -5.61 -44.05 32.01
N ASN A 7 -5.30 -43.92 33.29
CA ASN A 7 -5.06 -42.64 33.94
C ASN A 7 -3.80 -42.02 33.33
N LEU A 8 -3.86 -40.75 32.93
CA LEU A 8 -2.75 -40.04 32.28
C LEU A 8 -1.48 -40.06 33.16
N GLU A 9 -1.66 -40.16 34.48
CA GLU A 9 -0.59 -40.30 35.47
C GLU A 9 0.23 -41.59 35.31
N ASP A 10 -0.38 -42.71 34.90
CA ASP A 10 0.33 -43.98 34.68
C ASP A 10 1.27 -43.91 33.46
N LEU A 11 0.96 -43.05 32.48
CA LEU A 11 1.79 -42.83 31.30
C LEU A 11 3.09 -42.08 31.62
N PHE A 12 3.12 -41.34 32.73
CA PHE A 12 4.24 -40.51 33.15
C PHE A 12 5.04 -41.09 34.33
N GLN A 13 4.60 -42.20 34.94
CA GLN A 13 5.36 -42.84 36.03
C GLN A 13 6.75 -43.33 35.57
N ASP A 14 6.88 -43.75 34.31
CA ASP A 14 8.15 -44.18 33.71
C ASP A 14 8.92 -43.06 33.01
N PHE A 15 8.35 -41.85 32.92
CA PHE A 15 9.05 -40.68 32.37
C PHE A 15 9.96 -40.08 33.45
N LYS A 16 11.08 -40.75 33.72
CA LYS A 16 12.23 -40.09 34.31
C LYS A 16 12.86 -39.25 33.21
N PRO A 17 12.82 -37.89 33.25
CA PRO A 17 13.59 -37.11 32.30
C PRO A 17 15.03 -37.59 32.42
N ALA A 18 15.59 -38.11 31.34
CA ALA A 18 16.99 -38.48 31.31
C ALA A 18 17.76 -37.27 31.84
N ASP A 19 18.63 -37.46 32.83
CA ASP A 19 19.55 -36.40 33.22
C ASP A 19 20.19 -35.91 31.93
N PRO A 20 20.08 -34.62 31.58
CA PRO A 20 20.59 -34.13 30.32
C PRO A 20 22.05 -34.58 30.22
N HIS A 21 22.39 -35.23 29.09
CA HIS A 21 23.72 -35.76 28.87
C HIS A 21 24.73 -34.67 29.27
N PRO A 22 25.83 -34.98 29.97
CA PRO A 22 26.76 -33.97 30.48
C PRO A 22 27.22 -32.99 29.39
N GLU A 23 27.19 -33.44 28.14
CA GLU A 23 27.59 -32.72 26.92
C GLU A 23 26.53 -31.70 26.43
N ASP A 24 25.27 -31.83 26.85
CA ASP A 24 24.18 -30.88 26.55
C ASP A 24 24.07 -29.74 27.59
N ARG A 25 24.88 -29.78 28.65
CA ARG A 25 24.85 -28.75 29.69
C ARG A 25 25.64 -27.53 29.22
N ILE A 26 24.96 -26.38 29.14
CA ILE A 26 25.60 -25.11 28.84
C ILE A 26 26.72 -24.86 29.88
N PRO A 27 27.99 -24.76 29.47
CA PRO A 27 29.10 -24.59 30.39
C PRO A 27 29.01 -23.23 31.10
N ALA A 28 29.53 -23.16 32.33
CA ALA A 28 29.53 -21.91 33.10
C ALA A 28 30.38 -20.82 32.45
N THR A 29 31.47 -21.22 31.77
CA THR A 29 32.36 -20.31 31.06
C THR A 29 32.69 -20.80 29.66
N MET A 30 32.80 -19.88 28.70
CA MET A 30 33.20 -20.16 27.32
C MET A 30 34.42 -19.33 26.89
N THR A 31 35.19 -19.82 25.93
CA THR A 31 36.24 -19.08 25.22
C THR A 31 35.63 -18.03 24.28
N GLU A 32 36.48 -17.16 23.71
CA GLU A 32 36.05 -16.10 22.79
C GLU A 32 35.33 -16.67 21.55
N SER A 33 35.84 -17.77 20.98
CA SER A 33 35.26 -18.43 19.82
C SER A 33 33.97 -19.18 20.17
N GLU A 34 33.93 -19.83 21.33
CA GLU A 34 32.76 -20.58 21.79
C GLU A 34 31.58 -19.65 22.08
N ILE A 35 31.80 -18.54 22.80
CA ILE A 35 30.72 -17.58 23.09
C ILE A 35 30.27 -16.83 21.84
N ALA A 36 31.19 -16.56 20.89
CA ALA A 36 30.85 -16.00 19.59
C ALA A 36 29.90 -16.93 18.82
N ALA A 37 30.26 -18.21 18.70
CA ALA A 37 29.42 -19.21 18.05
C ALA A 37 28.08 -19.38 18.77
N PHE A 38 28.09 -19.46 20.11
CA PHE A 38 26.90 -19.66 20.93
C PHE A 38 25.89 -18.50 20.82
N LEU A 39 26.38 -17.25 20.74
CA LEU A 39 25.52 -16.07 20.60
C LEU A 39 25.24 -15.67 19.14
N GLY A 40 25.79 -16.40 18.16
CA GLY A 40 25.66 -16.08 16.74
C GLY A 40 26.36 -14.78 16.32
N LEU A 41 27.50 -14.46 16.96
CA LEU A 41 28.26 -13.24 16.76
C LEU A 41 29.59 -13.51 16.07
N ALA A 42 30.13 -12.51 15.35
CA ALA A 42 31.53 -12.53 14.94
C ALA A 42 32.45 -12.38 16.15
N THR A 43 33.62 -13.03 16.16
CA THR A 43 34.60 -12.94 17.26
C THR A 43 35.04 -11.50 17.55
N SER A 44 35.14 -10.65 16.53
CA SER A 44 35.43 -9.21 16.68
C SER A 44 34.36 -8.47 17.52
N GLN A 45 33.10 -8.90 17.45
CA GLN A 45 31.99 -8.31 18.20
C GLN A 45 32.04 -8.68 19.69
N VAL A 46 32.61 -9.83 20.06
CA VAL A 46 32.74 -10.25 21.46
C VAL A 46 33.56 -9.23 22.26
N ARG A 47 34.67 -8.73 21.70
CA ARG A 47 35.52 -7.73 22.37
C ARG A 47 34.81 -6.39 22.55
N THR A 48 34.12 -5.93 21.51
CA THR A 48 33.32 -4.70 21.55
C THR A 48 32.22 -4.82 22.60
N LYS A 49 31.49 -5.94 22.61
CA LYS A 49 30.42 -6.23 23.58
C LYS A 49 30.91 -6.56 24.98
N THR A 50 32.20 -6.85 25.14
CA THR A 50 32.80 -6.93 26.47
C THR A 50 33.12 -5.53 26.98
N ARG A 51 33.61 -4.65 26.10
CA ARG A 51 33.96 -3.27 26.46
C ARG A 51 32.73 -2.43 26.80
N ASP A 52 31.62 -2.65 26.11
CA ASP A 52 30.34 -1.98 26.40
C ASP A 52 29.61 -2.54 27.64
N GLY A 53 30.16 -3.58 28.28
CA GLY A 53 29.62 -4.20 29.49
C GLY A 53 28.53 -5.24 29.25
N THR A 54 28.20 -5.57 27.99
CA THR A 54 27.15 -6.55 27.65
C THR A 54 27.59 -8.00 27.92
N LEU A 55 28.84 -8.33 27.65
CA LEU A 55 29.44 -9.64 27.91
C LEU A 55 30.39 -9.54 29.11
N VAL A 56 30.25 -10.47 30.05
CA VAL A 56 30.98 -10.46 31.33
C VAL A 56 32.16 -11.41 31.26
N LYS A 57 33.38 -10.90 31.49
CA LYS A 57 34.60 -11.70 31.56
C LYS A 57 34.68 -12.46 32.88
N ASN A 58 35.10 -13.71 32.81
CA ASN A 58 35.37 -14.58 33.94
C ASN A 58 36.81 -15.12 33.82
N GLY A 59 37.79 -14.24 34.01
CA GLY A 59 39.23 -14.56 33.91
C GLY A 59 39.86 -14.32 32.52
N ARG A 60 41.04 -14.91 32.30
CA ARG A 60 41.85 -14.68 31.10
C ARG A 60 41.25 -15.39 29.88
N GLY A 61 40.61 -14.62 29.00
CA GLY A 61 40.07 -15.14 27.72
C GLY A 61 38.89 -16.09 27.91
N ARG A 62 38.14 -15.91 28.99
CA ARG A 62 36.92 -16.67 29.33
C ARG A 62 35.80 -15.70 29.70
N TRP A 63 34.58 -16.06 29.34
CA TRP A 63 33.38 -15.28 29.60
C TRP A 63 32.37 -16.11 30.37
N ASP A 64 31.70 -15.48 31.33
CA ASP A 64 30.58 -16.10 32.03
C ASP A 64 29.39 -16.18 31.07
N VAL A 65 28.95 -17.39 30.75
CA VAL A 65 27.92 -17.61 29.75
C VAL A 65 26.56 -17.07 30.22
N ARG A 66 26.21 -17.29 31.49
CA ARG A 66 24.91 -16.92 32.03
C ARG A 66 24.78 -15.41 32.16
N ALA A 67 25.81 -14.75 32.67
CA ALA A 67 25.80 -13.29 32.80
C ALA A 67 25.84 -12.60 31.42
N SER A 68 26.66 -13.11 30.51
CA SER A 68 26.78 -12.57 29.16
C SER A 68 25.51 -12.78 28.33
N LEU A 69 24.84 -13.92 28.46
CA LEU A 69 23.57 -14.19 27.80
C LEU A 69 22.48 -13.23 28.29
N HIS A 70 22.35 -13.03 29.60
CA HIS A 70 21.38 -12.08 30.16
C HIS A 70 21.65 -10.65 29.69
N GLY A 71 22.91 -10.20 29.75
CA GLY A 71 23.30 -8.88 29.26
C GLY A 71 22.97 -8.70 27.78
N TYR A 72 23.28 -9.71 26.96
CA TYR A 72 23.01 -9.69 25.52
C TYR A 72 21.50 -9.65 25.21
N ILE A 73 20.69 -10.49 25.87
CA ILE A 73 19.23 -10.48 25.71
C ILE A 73 18.63 -9.15 26.16
N ALA A 74 19.06 -8.61 27.30
CA ALA A 74 18.62 -7.31 27.78
C ALA A 74 18.94 -6.20 26.76
N ARG A 75 20.14 -6.22 26.18
CA ARG A 75 20.56 -5.26 25.15
C ARG A 75 19.74 -5.38 23.86
N LEU A 76 19.39 -6.60 23.44
CA LEU A 76 18.52 -6.83 22.29
C LEU A 76 17.09 -6.32 22.55
N ARG A 77 16.56 -6.52 23.76
CA ARG A 77 15.25 -5.99 24.17
C ARG A 77 15.26 -4.46 24.22
N ASP A 78 16.29 -3.87 24.83
CA ASP A 78 16.47 -2.42 24.85
C ASP A 78 16.64 -1.82 23.45
N GLY A 79 17.37 -2.50 22.57
CA GLY A 79 17.53 -2.12 21.17
C GLY A 79 16.23 -2.22 20.38
N ALA A 80 15.40 -3.23 20.66
CA ALA A 80 14.05 -3.33 20.11
C ALA A 80 13.16 -2.20 20.65
N ILE A 81 13.23 -1.86 21.94
CA ILE A 81 12.41 -0.79 22.54
C ILE A 81 12.84 0.61 22.06
N LYS A 82 14.15 0.87 22.00
CA LYS A 82 14.72 2.19 21.62
C LYS A 82 14.89 2.37 20.11
N GLY A 83 14.99 1.29 19.35
CA GLY A 83 15.22 1.26 17.89
C GLY A 83 13.99 0.94 17.05
N GLY A 84 12.79 0.89 17.65
CA GLY A 84 11.54 0.62 16.94
C GLY A 84 11.02 -0.78 17.22
N GLY A 85 10.27 -0.92 18.31
CA GLY A 85 9.47 -2.11 18.59
C GLY A 85 8.34 -2.12 17.59
N GLN A 86 8.47 -2.94 16.54
CA GLN A 86 7.68 -2.87 15.31
C GLN A 86 7.77 -1.49 14.66
N VAL A 87 8.13 -1.42 13.37
CA VAL A 87 7.49 -0.38 12.56
C VAL A 87 5.99 -0.62 12.78
N PRO A 88 5.22 0.31 13.38
CA PRO A 88 3.81 0.07 13.59
C PRO A 88 3.26 -0.38 12.25
N ASP A 89 2.52 -1.49 12.22
CA ASP A 89 1.92 -1.98 10.99
C ASP A 89 1.19 -0.84 10.25
N ASP A 90 0.67 0.11 11.03
CA ASP A 90 0.17 1.42 10.64
C ASP A 90 1.15 2.27 9.79
N LEU A 91 2.43 2.39 10.15
CA LEU A 91 3.40 3.19 9.38
C LEU A 91 3.78 2.50 8.05
N LYS A 92 3.81 1.17 8.01
CA LYS A 92 3.96 0.44 6.73
C LYS A 92 2.70 0.60 5.88
N THR A 93 1.52 0.50 6.49
CA THR A 93 0.22 0.69 5.84
C THR A 93 0.07 2.08 5.26
N GLU A 94 0.43 3.12 6.03
CA GLU A 94 0.40 4.51 5.57
C GLU A 94 1.42 4.77 4.46
N LYS A 95 2.62 4.18 4.52
CA LYS A 95 3.59 4.26 3.42
C LYS A 95 3.10 3.55 2.16
N LEU A 96 2.44 2.41 2.30
CA LEU A 96 1.83 1.69 1.18
C LEU A 96 0.68 2.50 0.57
N ARG A 97 -0.16 3.13 1.39
CA ARG A 97 -1.23 4.04 0.96
C ARG A 97 -0.66 5.25 0.21
N LEU A 98 0.39 5.88 0.75
CA LEU A 98 1.07 6.99 0.10
C LEU A 98 1.69 6.57 -1.24
N ALA A 99 2.36 5.42 -1.29
CA ALA A 99 2.94 4.89 -2.52
C ALA A 99 1.88 4.61 -3.58
N LYS A 100 0.71 4.07 -3.18
CA LYS A 100 -0.44 3.88 -4.07
C LYS A 100 -0.94 5.22 -4.63
N HIS A 101 -1.19 6.21 -3.78
CA HIS A 101 -1.62 7.54 -4.24
C HIS A 101 -0.58 8.22 -5.16
N GLN A 102 0.71 8.00 -4.92
CA GLN A 102 1.77 8.48 -5.81
C GLN A 102 1.76 7.76 -7.16
N ALA A 103 1.55 6.44 -7.18
CA ALA A 103 1.39 5.67 -8.40
C ALA A 103 0.19 6.14 -9.21
N ASP A 104 -0.98 6.28 -8.58
CA ASP A 104 -2.21 6.77 -9.22
C ASP A 104 -2.00 8.17 -9.82
N LYS A 105 -1.30 9.07 -9.10
CA LYS A 105 -0.97 10.40 -9.60
C LYS A 105 -0.10 10.34 -10.86
N ILE A 106 0.93 9.49 -10.86
CA ILE A 106 1.82 9.32 -12.01
C ILE A 106 1.07 8.72 -13.19
N GLU A 107 0.17 7.76 -12.94
CA GLU A 107 -0.67 7.15 -13.98
C GLU A 107 -1.58 8.19 -14.65
N ILE A 108 -2.27 9.02 -13.87
CA ILE A 108 -3.10 10.12 -14.40
C ILE A 108 -2.25 11.13 -15.18
N GLN A 109 -1.06 11.48 -14.69
CA GLN A 109 -0.15 12.38 -15.39
C GLN A 109 0.33 11.78 -16.72
N ASN A 110 0.65 10.48 -16.74
CA ASN A 110 1.06 9.79 -17.94
C ASN A 110 -0.08 9.67 -18.95
N ALA A 111 -1.30 9.36 -18.50
CA ALA A 111 -2.49 9.31 -19.36
C ALA A 111 -2.80 10.69 -19.97
N ALA A 112 -2.69 11.76 -19.17
CA ALA A 112 -2.82 13.13 -19.68
C ALA A 112 -1.72 13.47 -20.70
N ALA A 113 -0.46 13.10 -20.43
CA ALA A 113 0.66 13.32 -21.34
C ALA A 113 0.53 12.56 -22.67
N ARG A 114 -0.10 11.37 -22.66
CA ARG A 114 -0.45 10.61 -23.88
C ARG A 114 -1.69 11.16 -24.60
N GLY A 115 -2.41 12.12 -24.02
CA GLY A 115 -3.63 12.67 -24.59
C GLY A 115 -4.87 11.79 -24.42
N GLU A 116 -4.85 10.84 -23.48
CA GLU A 116 -5.99 9.94 -23.20
C GLU A 116 -7.06 10.62 -22.32
N LEU A 117 -6.69 11.72 -21.65
CA LEU A 117 -7.59 12.48 -20.78
C LEU A 117 -7.87 13.86 -21.37
N VAL A 118 -9.15 14.22 -21.43
CA VAL A 118 -9.62 15.55 -21.79
C VAL A 118 -10.28 16.21 -20.59
N ARG A 119 -10.08 17.51 -20.41
CA ARG A 119 -10.77 18.26 -19.35
C ARG A 119 -12.24 18.38 -19.73
N SER A 120 -13.14 17.97 -18.83
CA SER A 120 -14.58 18.07 -19.05
C SER A 120 -15.03 19.48 -19.43
N ALA A 121 -14.48 20.51 -18.76
CA ALA A 121 -14.79 21.91 -19.05
C ALA A 121 -14.38 22.35 -20.47
N ASP A 122 -13.32 21.75 -21.04
CA ASP A 122 -12.94 22.03 -22.43
C ASP A 122 -13.92 21.37 -23.39
N VAL A 123 -14.24 20.10 -23.15
CA VAL A 123 -15.22 19.35 -23.95
C VAL A 123 -16.57 20.06 -23.94
N GLU A 124 -17.08 20.44 -22.77
CA GLU A 124 -18.35 21.14 -22.62
C GLU A 124 -18.36 22.47 -23.37
N ARG A 125 -17.31 23.28 -23.26
CA ARG A 125 -17.18 24.54 -23.98
C ARG A 125 -17.17 24.34 -25.50
N GLU A 126 -16.37 23.40 -26.00
CA GLU A 126 -16.29 23.15 -27.44
C GLU A 126 -17.63 22.63 -27.98
N TRP A 127 -18.28 21.71 -27.27
CA TRP A 127 -19.63 21.25 -27.65
C TRP A 127 -20.67 22.36 -27.58
N ALA A 128 -20.63 23.23 -26.57
CA ALA A 128 -21.53 24.38 -26.48
C ALA A 128 -21.33 25.35 -27.66
N ASN A 129 -20.09 25.56 -28.11
CA ASN A 129 -19.79 26.36 -29.30
C ASN A 129 -20.34 25.71 -30.57
N VAL A 130 -20.06 24.43 -30.79
CA VAL A 130 -20.56 23.67 -31.94
C VAL A 130 -22.10 23.72 -31.99
N LEU A 131 -22.78 23.50 -30.86
CA LEU A 131 -24.24 23.53 -30.80
C LEU A 131 -24.81 24.94 -31.05
N ARG A 132 -24.13 25.99 -30.60
CA ARG A 132 -24.51 27.38 -30.88
C ARG A 132 -24.41 27.68 -32.39
N ASP A 133 -23.33 27.23 -33.03
CA ASP A 133 -23.11 27.43 -34.46
C ASP A 133 -24.12 26.66 -35.30
N VAL A 134 -24.43 25.41 -34.91
CA VAL A 134 -25.50 24.61 -35.53
C VAL A 134 -26.83 25.33 -35.41
N ARG A 135 -27.21 25.79 -34.20
CA ARG A 135 -28.47 26.52 -33.98
C ARG A 135 -28.55 27.77 -34.85
N SER A 136 -27.50 28.59 -34.88
CA SER A 136 -27.45 29.79 -35.71
C SER A 136 -27.61 29.47 -37.20
N THR A 137 -26.89 28.45 -37.68
CA THR A 137 -26.91 28.03 -39.08
C THR A 137 -28.27 27.50 -39.52
N VAL A 138 -28.93 26.73 -38.66
CA VAL A 138 -30.27 26.17 -38.87
C VAL A 138 -31.33 27.27 -38.86
N LEU A 139 -31.30 28.18 -37.89
CA LEU A 139 -32.25 29.31 -37.83
C LEU A 139 -32.12 30.28 -39.01
N ALA A 140 -30.97 30.30 -39.69
CA ALA A 140 -30.78 31.09 -40.89
C ALA A 140 -31.29 30.41 -42.19
N VAL A 141 -31.72 29.14 -42.13
CA VAL A 141 -32.22 28.40 -43.30
C VAL A 141 -33.43 29.07 -43.96
N PRO A 142 -34.51 29.47 -43.25
CA PRO A 142 -35.71 30.04 -43.89
C PRO A 142 -35.39 31.27 -44.74
N SER A 143 -34.57 32.18 -44.21
CA SER A 143 -34.15 33.38 -44.92
C SER A 143 -33.34 33.04 -46.18
N ARG A 144 -32.38 32.10 -46.10
CA ARG A 144 -31.62 31.66 -47.28
C ARG A 144 -32.50 31.01 -48.33
N VAL A 145 -33.45 30.17 -47.91
CA VAL A 145 -34.39 29.49 -48.82
C VAL A 145 -35.30 30.51 -49.51
N GLY A 146 -35.90 31.44 -48.76
CA GLY A 146 -36.71 32.52 -49.32
C GLY A 146 -35.94 33.41 -50.30
N SER A 147 -34.66 33.70 -50.02
CA SER A 147 -33.82 34.47 -50.95
C SER A 147 -33.45 33.72 -52.24
N LYS A 148 -33.35 32.38 -52.19
CA LYS A 148 -32.94 31.55 -53.33
C LYS A 148 -34.11 31.14 -54.22
N LEU A 149 -35.30 30.96 -53.63
CA LEU A 149 -36.47 30.45 -54.32
C LEU A 149 -37.54 31.53 -54.42
N ALA A 150 -37.45 32.34 -55.48
CA ALA A 150 -38.32 33.51 -55.70
C ALA A 150 -39.82 33.19 -55.85
N HIS A 151 -40.19 31.90 -56.04
CA HIS A 151 -41.58 31.47 -56.11
C HIS A 151 -42.21 31.19 -54.73
N LEU A 152 -41.41 31.13 -53.66
CA LEU A 152 -41.94 30.97 -52.31
C LEU A 152 -42.57 32.28 -51.85
N THR A 153 -43.75 32.16 -51.26
CA THR A 153 -44.43 33.29 -50.64
C THR A 153 -43.88 33.54 -49.23
N ALA A 154 -44.20 34.71 -48.67
CA ALA A 154 -43.87 35.02 -47.27
C ALA A 154 -44.51 34.02 -46.29
N HIS A 155 -45.68 33.46 -46.65
CA HIS A 155 -46.34 32.44 -45.86
C HIS A 155 -45.55 31.12 -45.86
N ASP A 156 -45.07 30.67 -47.02
CA ASP A 156 -44.29 29.42 -47.13
C ASP A 156 -42.98 29.50 -46.32
N VAL A 157 -42.28 30.64 -46.40
CA VAL A 157 -41.05 30.86 -45.61
C VAL A 157 -41.36 30.89 -44.10
N ALA A 158 -42.50 31.43 -43.70
CA ALA A 158 -42.92 31.45 -42.30
C ALA A 158 -43.29 30.06 -41.77
N GLU A 159 -43.89 29.19 -42.59
CA GLU A 159 -44.13 27.78 -42.20
C GLU A 159 -42.82 27.02 -42.04
N ILE A 160 -41.85 27.21 -42.92
CA ILE A 160 -40.52 26.60 -42.80
C ILE A 160 -39.82 27.06 -41.50
N ASP A 161 -39.91 28.36 -41.17
CA ASP A 161 -39.35 28.88 -39.92
C ASP A 161 -40.02 28.28 -38.67
N ARG A 162 -41.36 28.13 -38.69
CA ARG A 162 -42.11 27.48 -37.61
C ARG A 162 -41.68 26.03 -37.43
N GLU A 163 -41.63 25.25 -38.50
CA GLU A 163 -41.28 23.83 -38.44
C GLU A 163 -39.85 23.62 -37.91
N ILE A 164 -38.91 24.45 -38.37
CA ILE A 164 -37.51 24.40 -37.88
C ILE A 164 -37.44 24.72 -36.39
N LYS A 165 -38.17 25.74 -35.92
CA LYS A 165 -38.21 26.10 -34.50
C LYS A 165 -38.85 24.99 -33.67
N ALA A 166 -39.95 24.41 -34.13
CA ALA A 166 -40.62 23.29 -33.47
C ALA A 166 -39.68 22.08 -33.35
N ALA A 167 -38.94 21.74 -34.41
CA ALA A 167 -37.95 20.67 -34.37
C ALA A 167 -36.80 20.96 -33.40
N LEU A 168 -36.29 22.19 -33.37
CA LEU A 168 -35.24 22.60 -32.41
C LEU A 168 -35.75 22.59 -30.96
N GLU A 169 -37.01 22.95 -30.72
CA GLU A 169 -37.65 22.86 -29.40
C GLU A 169 -37.84 21.42 -28.95
N GLY A 170 -38.25 20.52 -29.85
CA GLY A 170 -38.31 19.08 -29.57
C GLY A 170 -36.94 18.52 -29.15
N LEU A 171 -35.87 18.89 -29.86
CA LEU A 171 -34.51 18.49 -29.50
C LEU A 171 -34.07 19.06 -28.13
N ALA A 172 -34.46 20.29 -27.80
CA ALA A 172 -34.13 20.90 -26.51
C ALA A 172 -34.81 20.20 -25.33
N ASN A 173 -36.01 19.65 -25.55
CA ASN A 173 -36.79 18.96 -24.53
C ASN A 173 -36.43 17.47 -24.38
N GLY A 174 -35.43 16.98 -25.12
CA GLY A 174 -34.99 15.58 -25.06
C GLY A 174 -35.81 14.61 -25.93
N ASN A 175 -36.49 15.16 -26.94
CA ASN A 175 -37.57 14.57 -27.74
C ASN A 175 -38.93 14.62 -27.03
#